data_AF-A0A935I4U2-F1
#
_entry.id   AF-A0A935I4U2-F1
#
_cell.length_a   1.000
_cell.length_b   1.000
_cell.length_c   1.000
_cell.angle_alpha   90.00
_cell.angle_beta   90.00
_cell.angle_gamma   90.00
#
_symmetry.space_group_name_H-M   'P 1'
#
loop_
_entity.id
_entity.type
_entity.pdbx_description
1 polymer ?
#
loop_
_entity_poly.entity_id
_entity_poly.type
_entity_poly.pdbx_seq_one_letter_code
_entity_poly.pdbx_strand_id
1 'polypeptide(L)'
;MYDTKSLRLDDRNVYIHQPHVRSIVRGKTKVNVEFGLKIQESLVNGIVILDYISTDTINKDTRLIISVDKNKNTFGFYPLDVLADKIYCNRENRVRLKSKDILLKAKPLRRPQAVSIHLCPGERNPIEDKFDQAKHRMN
;
A
#
# COMPACT_ATOMS: atom_id res chain seq x y z
N MET A 1 -22.47 -1.99 -25.00
CA MET A 1 -22.79 -0.56 -24.87
C MET A 1 -23.73 -0.09 -25.98
N TYR A 2 -23.45 -0.36 -27.26
CA TYR A 2 -24.37 0.02 -28.36
C TYR A 2 -25.57 -0.93 -28.45
N ASP A 3 -25.33 -2.23 -28.64
CA ASP A 3 -26.42 -3.22 -28.76
C ASP A 3 -27.14 -3.47 -27.42
N THR A 4 -26.38 -3.55 -26.33
CA THR A 4 -26.92 -3.77 -24.98
C THR A 4 -27.40 -2.49 -24.28
N LYS A 5 -27.21 -1.31 -24.89
CA LYS A 5 -27.50 0.03 -24.29
C LYS A 5 -26.96 0.21 -22.86
N SER A 6 -25.92 -0.53 -22.46
CA SER A 6 -25.31 -0.42 -21.13
C SER A 6 -24.20 0.62 -21.10
N LEU A 7 -24.10 1.41 -20.02
CA LEU A 7 -22.98 2.34 -19.77
C LEU A 7 -21.82 1.70 -18.99
N ARG A 8 -22.05 0.48 -18.49
CA ARG A 8 -21.09 -0.31 -17.72
C ARG A 8 -20.74 -1.57 -18.50
N LEU A 9 -19.45 -1.86 -18.51
CA LEU A 9 -18.86 -3.12 -18.93
C LEU A 9 -17.71 -3.35 -17.96
N ASP A 10 -17.76 -4.48 -17.26
CA ASP A 10 -16.71 -4.88 -16.34
C ASP A 10 -15.52 -5.40 -17.18
N ASP A 11 -14.29 -5.20 -16.68
CA ASP A 11 -13.06 -5.66 -17.35
C ASP A 11 -12.87 -5.17 -18.79
N ARG A 12 -13.25 -3.91 -19.10
CA ARG A 12 -13.01 -3.35 -20.44
C ARG A 12 -11.51 -3.17 -20.68
N ASN A 13 -11.07 -3.61 -21.84
CA ASN A 13 -9.74 -3.28 -22.35
C ASN A 13 -9.71 -1.79 -22.72
N VAL A 14 -8.85 -1.03 -22.05
CA VAL A 14 -8.67 0.40 -22.33
C VAL A 14 -7.53 0.64 -23.32
N TYR A 15 -6.65 -0.36 -23.50
CA TYR A 15 -5.51 -0.28 -24.38
C TYR A 15 -5.30 -1.60 -25.12
N ILE A 16 -5.24 -1.53 -26.45
CA ILE A 16 -5.21 -2.72 -27.31
C ILE A 16 -3.87 -3.45 -27.18
N HIS A 17 -2.75 -2.73 -27.07
CA HIS A 17 -1.43 -3.35 -26.99
C HIS A 17 -1.13 -3.95 -25.60
N GLN A 18 -1.79 -3.48 -24.53
CA GLN A 18 -1.69 -4.08 -23.19
C GLN A 18 -3.09 -4.25 -22.60
N PRO A 19 -3.81 -5.32 -22.97
CA PRO A 19 -5.19 -5.54 -22.55
C PRO A 19 -5.33 -5.76 -21.03
N HIS A 20 -4.23 -6.12 -20.35
CA HIS A 20 -4.21 -6.28 -18.89
C HIS A 20 -4.20 -4.94 -18.13
N VAL A 21 -3.92 -3.82 -18.79
CA VAL A 21 -3.94 -2.49 -18.17
C VAL A 21 -5.40 -2.07 -17.97
N ARG A 22 -5.77 -1.89 -16.71
CA ARG A 22 -7.13 -1.51 -16.30
C ARG A 22 -7.17 -0.05 -15.85
N SER A 23 -8.29 0.60 -16.14
CA SER A 23 -8.61 1.92 -15.57
C SER A 23 -8.91 1.81 -14.07
N ILE A 24 -8.30 2.67 -13.27
CA ILE A 24 -8.53 2.74 -11.82
C ILE A 24 -9.11 4.10 -11.48
N VAL A 25 -10.37 4.12 -11.03
CA VAL A 25 -11.02 5.35 -10.60
C VAL A 25 -10.35 5.85 -9.32
N ARG A 26 -9.87 7.10 -9.34
CA ARG A 26 -9.22 7.74 -8.19
C ARG A 26 -9.89 9.10 -7.98
N GLY A 27 -10.28 9.41 -6.74
CA GLY A 27 -10.95 10.66 -6.38
C GLY A 27 -10.04 11.88 -6.36
N LYS A 28 -9.18 12.06 -7.38
CA LYS A 28 -8.30 13.23 -7.50
C LYS A 28 -8.98 14.31 -8.33
N THR A 29 -8.87 15.56 -7.91
CA THR A 29 -9.61 16.71 -8.45
C THR A 29 -9.33 17.01 -9.93
N LYS A 30 -8.15 16.64 -10.46
CA LYS A 30 -7.77 16.90 -11.87
C LYS A 30 -7.90 15.69 -12.80
N VAL A 31 -7.83 14.46 -12.28
CA VAL A 31 -7.81 13.23 -13.09
C VAL A 31 -8.62 12.16 -12.38
N ASN A 32 -9.75 11.79 -12.98
CA ASN A 32 -10.70 10.84 -12.38
C ASN A 32 -10.24 9.38 -12.47
N VAL A 33 -9.33 9.07 -13.40
CA VAL A 33 -8.90 7.71 -13.71
C VAL A 33 -7.39 7.69 -13.92
N GLU A 34 -6.71 6.78 -13.24
CA GLU A 34 -5.29 6.50 -13.44
C GLU A 34 -5.11 5.11 -14.04
N PHE A 35 -3.99 4.93 -14.74
CA PHE A 35 -3.56 3.66 -15.29
C PHE A 35 -2.23 3.29 -14.65
N GLY A 36 -2.07 2.02 -14.30
CA GLY A 36 -0.81 1.53 -13.79
C GLY A 36 -0.96 0.36 -12.84
N LEU A 37 0.20 -0.24 -12.55
CA LEU A 37 0.30 -1.33 -11.60
C LEU A 37 0.20 -0.79 -10.18
N LYS A 38 -0.60 -1.45 -9.37
CA LYS A 38 -0.54 -1.32 -7.92
C LYS A 38 0.44 -2.34 -7.39
N ILE A 39 1.48 -1.82 -6.76
CA ILE A 39 2.53 -2.61 -6.13
C ILE A 39 2.43 -2.50 -4.61
N GLN A 40 2.82 -3.57 -3.94
CA GLN A 40 3.06 -3.59 -2.50
C GLN A 40 4.46 -4.14 -2.28
N GLU A 41 5.21 -3.42 -1.48
CA GLU A 41 6.63 -3.69 -1.25
C GLU A 41 6.91 -3.67 0.25
N SER A 42 7.89 -4.46 0.67
CA SER A 42 8.43 -4.46 2.03
C SER A 42 9.95 -4.32 1.97
N LEU A 43 10.52 -3.62 2.95
CA LEU A 43 11.98 -3.49 3.10
C LEU A 43 12.43 -4.33 4.28
N VAL A 44 13.31 -5.29 4.04
CA VAL A 44 13.79 -6.23 5.05
C VAL A 44 15.30 -6.33 4.92
N ASN A 45 16.04 -5.98 5.97
CA ASN A 45 17.51 -6.03 6.00
C ASN A 45 18.18 -5.32 4.79
N GLY A 46 17.61 -4.20 4.34
CA GLY A 46 18.12 -3.44 3.20
C GLY A 46 17.70 -3.98 1.82
N ILE A 47 16.95 -5.09 1.76
CA ILE A 47 16.43 -5.68 0.53
C ILE A 47 14.96 -5.30 0.37
N VAL A 48 14.61 -4.74 -0.79
CA VAL A 48 13.21 -4.47 -1.15
C VAL A 48 12.61 -5.74 -1.75
N ILE A 49 11.50 -6.19 -1.17
CA ILE A 49 10.75 -7.35 -1.61
C ILE A 49 9.42 -6.89 -2.19
N LEU A 50 9.14 -7.37 -3.39
CA LEU A 50 7.88 -7.13 -4.06
C LEU A 50 6.85 -8.18 -3.63
N ASP A 51 6.02 -7.81 -2.66
CA ASP A 51 5.04 -8.73 -2.07
C ASP A 51 3.84 -8.98 -2.96
N TYR A 52 3.45 -7.99 -3.76
CA TYR A 52 2.31 -8.09 -4.66
C TYR A 52 2.32 -7.07 -5.78
N ILE A 53 1.86 -7.50 -6.96
CA ILE A 53 1.57 -6.66 -8.12
C ILE A 53 0.17 -7.01 -8.63
N SER A 54 -0.61 -5.98 -8.97
CA SER A 54 -1.86 -6.16 -9.73
C SER A 54 -2.26 -4.89 -10.47
N THR A 55 -3.00 -5.04 -11.57
CA THR A 55 -3.68 -3.95 -12.27
C THR A 55 -5.07 -3.65 -11.69
N ASP A 56 -5.57 -4.49 -10.77
CA ASP A 56 -6.89 -4.39 -10.17
C ASP A 56 -6.94 -3.49 -8.94
N THR A 57 -8.16 -3.22 -8.48
CA THR A 57 -8.37 -2.56 -7.20
C THR A 57 -8.12 -3.53 -6.05
N ILE A 58 -7.11 -3.20 -5.23
CA ILE A 58 -6.68 -4.02 -4.10
C ILE A 58 -7.21 -3.43 -2.80
N ASN A 59 -7.79 -4.28 -1.96
CA ASN A 59 -8.02 -3.93 -0.57
C ASN A 59 -6.67 -3.92 0.19
N LYS A 60 -6.19 -2.74 0.55
CA LYS A 60 -4.90 -2.56 1.23
C LYS A 60 -4.95 -2.99 2.70
N ASP A 61 -6.11 -2.91 3.33
CA ASP A 61 -6.23 -3.05 4.77
C ASP A 61 -5.81 -4.44 5.28
N THR A 62 -6.15 -5.50 4.55
CA THR A 62 -5.83 -6.89 4.92
C THR A 62 -4.43 -7.33 4.51
N ARG A 63 -3.76 -6.55 3.66
CA ARG A 63 -2.53 -6.98 3.00
C ARG A 63 -1.29 -6.92 3.88
N LEU A 64 -1.28 -6.09 4.91
CA LEU A 64 -0.13 -5.96 5.82
C LEU A 64 0.23 -7.32 6.43
N ILE A 65 -0.78 -8.03 6.93
CA ILE A 65 -0.61 -9.31 7.61
C ILE A 65 -0.16 -10.39 6.63
N ILE A 66 -0.67 -10.36 5.40
CA ILE A 66 -0.21 -11.25 4.32
C ILE A 66 1.29 -11.03 4.05
N SER A 67 1.76 -9.78 3.97
CA SER A 67 3.19 -9.47 3.81
C SER A 67 4.02 -9.96 4.99
N VAL A 68 3.54 -9.78 6.23
CA VAL A 68 4.24 -10.26 7.43
C VAL A 68 4.33 -11.79 7.46
N ASP A 69 3.28 -12.49 7.05
CA ASP A 69 3.29 -13.96 6.98
C ASP A 69 4.19 -14.46 5.85
N LYS A 70 4.20 -13.79 4.70
CA LYS A 70 5.17 -14.06 3.62
C LYS A 70 6.60 -13.84 4.09
N ASN A 71 6.86 -12.75 4.81
CA ASN A 71 8.17 -12.46 5.37
C ASN A 71 8.64 -13.61 6.29
N LYS A 72 7.77 -14.11 7.17
CA LYS A 72 8.08 -15.30 7.98
C LYS A 72 8.36 -16.54 7.14
N ASN A 73 7.58 -16.79 6.09
CA ASN A 73 7.82 -17.94 5.21
C ASN A 73 9.15 -17.83 4.45
N THR A 74 9.58 -16.61 4.10
CA THR A 74 10.82 -16.36 3.38
C THR A 74 12.05 -16.37 4.28
N PHE A 75 11.99 -15.76 5.46
CA PHE A 75 13.13 -15.57 6.36
C PHE A 75 13.14 -16.51 7.58
N GLY A 76 12.03 -17.21 7.83
CA GLY A 76 11.88 -18.17 8.94
C GLY A 76 11.43 -17.56 10.27
N PHE A 77 11.32 -16.23 10.39
CA PHE A 77 10.98 -15.55 11.63
C PHE A 77 10.00 -14.39 11.42
N TYR A 78 9.26 -14.01 12.46
CA TYR A 78 8.51 -12.76 12.46
C TYR A 78 9.44 -11.59 12.84
N PRO A 79 9.29 -10.42 12.22
CA PRO A 79 10.05 -9.24 12.60
C PRO A 79 9.64 -8.77 14.00
N LEU A 80 10.59 -8.24 14.77
CA LEU A 80 10.31 -7.63 16.07
C LEU A 80 9.39 -6.41 15.93
N ASP A 81 9.72 -5.55 14.95
CA ASP A 81 9.03 -4.29 14.70
C ASP A 81 8.59 -4.19 13.25
N VAL A 82 7.43 -3.59 13.00
CA VAL A 82 6.94 -3.26 11.66
C VAL A 82 6.67 -1.76 11.55
N LEU A 83 7.27 -1.14 10.54
CA LEU A 83 6.99 0.22 10.09
C LEU A 83 6.12 0.13 8.84
N ALA A 84 4.98 0.82 8.84
CA ALA A 84 4.03 0.77 7.72
C ALA A 84 3.32 2.11 7.52
N ASP A 85 2.84 2.33 6.30
CA ASP A 85 2.07 3.53 5.96
C ASP A 85 0.82 3.65 6.83
N LYS A 86 0.33 4.88 6.98
CA LYS A 86 -0.86 5.20 7.80
C LYS A 86 -2.09 4.35 7.45
N ILE A 87 -2.28 3.99 6.18
CA ILE A 87 -3.42 3.19 5.70
C ILE A 87 -3.43 1.81 6.36
N TYR A 88 -2.27 1.20 6.57
CA TYR A 88 -2.14 -0.12 7.19
C TYR A 88 -2.35 -0.10 8.71
N CYS A 89 -2.35 1.08 9.34
CA CYS A 89 -2.36 1.24 10.79
C CYS A 89 -3.77 1.17 11.43
N ASN A 90 -4.65 0.34 10.89
CA ASN A 90 -6.03 0.15 11.35
C ASN A 90 -6.10 -0.68 12.66
N ARG A 91 -7.29 -0.78 13.27
CA ARG A 91 -7.48 -1.50 14.53
C ARG A 91 -7.23 -3.01 14.39
N GLU A 92 -7.70 -3.59 13.29
CA GLU A 92 -7.60 -5.03 13.05
C GLU A 92 -6.14 -5.48 12.91
N ASN A 93 -5.34 -4.77 12.11
CA ASN A 93 -3.93 -5.06 11.92
C ASN A 93 -3.14 -4.91 13.23
N ARG A 94 -3.47 -3.92 14.07
CA ARG A 94 -2.84 -3.80 15.39
C ARG A 94 -3.09 -5.00 16.27
N VAL A 95 -4.33 -5.50 16.31
CA VAL A 95 -4.68 -6.71 17.09
C VAL A 95 -3.92 -7.92 16.53
N ARG A 96 -3.92 -8.09 15.21
CA ARG A 96 -3.24 -9.20 14.53
C ARG A 96 -1.72 -9.18 14.71
N LEU A 97 -1.09 -8.01 14.64
CA LEU A 97 0.35 -7.87 14.89
C LEU A 97 0.67 -8.15 16.38
N LYS A 98 -0.14 -7.63 17.29
CA LYS A 98 0.04 -7.88 18.73
C LYS A 98 -0.10 -9.36 19.07
N SER A 99 -1.02 -10.10 18.43
CA SER A 99 -1.14 -11.56 18.62
C SER A 99 0.05 -12.37 18.11
N LYS A 100 0.93 -11.76 17.30
CA LYS A 100 2.16 -12.37 16.78
C LYS A 100 3.41 -11.84 17.48
N ASP A 101 3.25 -11.09 18.57
CA ASP A 101 4.30 -10.40 19.32
C ASP A 101 5.13 -9.41 18.49
N ILE A 102 4.48 -8.76 17.50
CA ILE A 102 5.10 -7.78 16.61
C ILE A 102 4.71 -6.35 17.03
N LEU A 103 5.71 -5.49 17.22
CA LEU A 103 5.51 -4.08 17.55
C LEU A 103 5.24 -3.24 16.30
N LEU A 104 4.04 -2.67 16.19
CA LEU A 104 3.73 -1.70 15.13
C LEU A 104 4.24 -0.30 15.50
N LYS A 105 5.26 0.19 14.80
CA LYS A 105 5.76 1.58 14.94
C LYS A 105 4.90 2.54 14.12
N ALA A 106 3.77 2.94 14.69
CA ALA A 106 2.84 3.87 14.07
C ALA A 106 2.28 4.89 15.06
N LYS A 107 1.79 6.03 14.55
CA LYS A 107 1.07 7.00 15.38
C LYS A 107 -0.12 6.34 16.08
N PRO A 108 -0.45 6.72 17.34
CA PRO A 108 -1.63 6.20 18.02
C PRO A 108 -2.91 6.56 17.27
N LEU A 109 -3.93 5.70 17.34
CA LEU A 109 -5.25 5.92 16.72
C LEU A 109 -6.04 7.07 17.39
N ARG A 110 -5.79 7.32 18.68
CA ARG A 110 -6.41 8.42 19.42
C ARG A 110 -5.64 9.72 19.22
N ARG A 111 -6.28 10.85 19.57
CA ARG A 111 -5.65 12.18 19.57
C ARG A 111 -4.31 12.07 20.32
N PRO A 112 -3.17 12.26 19.64
CA PRO A 112 -1.89 12.19 20.32
C PRO A 112 -1.80 13.38 21.28
N GLN A 113 -1.28 13.16 22.48
CA GLN A 113 -0.63 14.25 23.22
C GLN A 113 0.50 14.78 22.34
N ALA A 114 0.79 16.09 22.41
CA ALA A 114 1.85 16.70 21.61
C ALA A 114 3.13 15.88 21.77
N VAL A 115 3.53 15.21 20.70
CA VAL A 115 4.72 14.36 20.71
C VAL A 115 5.91 15.32 20.67
N SER A 116 6.83 15.22 21.62
CA SER A 116 8.04 16.07 21.66
C SER A 116 8.93 15.89 20.43
N ILE A 117 8.81 14.76 19.73
CA ILE A 117 9.60 14.41 18.54
C ILE A 117 8.68 14.34 17.32
N HIS A 118 8.79 15.35 16.46
CA HIS A 118 8.14 15.38 15.16
C HIS A 118 8.95 14.56 14.15
N LEU A 119 8.68 13.26 14.04
CA LEU A 119 9.23 12.46 12.93
C LEU A 119 8.65 12.97 11.60
N CYS A 120 9.51 13.40 10.68
CA CYS A 120 9.13 13.70 9.30
C CYS A 120 8.58 12.42 8.63
N PRO A 121 7.64 12.52 7.67
CA PRO A 121 7.11 11.35 6.96
C PRO A 121 8.22 10.41 6.43
N GLY A 122 9.29 10.98 5.84
CA GLY A 122 10.42 10.21 5.32
C GLY A 122 11.32 9.54 6.36
N GLU A 123 11.29 9.99 7.63
CA GLU A 123 12.03 9.35 8.72
C GLU A 123 11.33 8.09 9.25
N ARG A 124 10.07 7.86 8.88
CA ARG A 124 9.27 6.72 9.37
C ARG A 124 9.43 5.49 8.48
N ASN A 125 9.40 5.66 7.17
CA ASN A 125 9.51 4.57 6.22
C ASN A 125 10.42 5.01 5.05
N PRO A 126 11.60 4.39 4.88
CA PRO A 126 12.51 4.73 3.79
C PRO A 126 11.90 4.49 2.40
N ILE A 127 10.94 3.58 2.28
CA ILE A 127 10.20 3.38 1.04
C ILE A 127 9.35 4.62 0.72
N GLU A 128 8.57 5.12 1.70
CA GLU A 128 7.72 6.30 1.54
C GLU A 128 8.55 7.53 1.13
N ASP A 129 9.68 7.75 1.80
CA ASP A 129 10.62 8.84 1.50
C ASP A 129 11.08 8.83 0.04
N LYS A 130 11.50 7.67 -0.47
CA LYS A 130 11.95 7.52 -1.86
C LYS A 130 10.85 7.79 -2.87
N PHE A 131 9.64 7.30 -2.59
CA PHE A 131 8.49 7.57 -3.47
C PHE A 131 8.08 9.04 -3.44
N ASP A 132 8.18 9.72 -2.31
CA ASP A 132 7.87 11.14 -2.22
C ASP A 132 8.91 12.00 -2.94
N GLN A 133 10.20 11.69 -2.80
CA GLN A 133 11.27 12.31 -3.59
C GLN A 133 11.02 12.17 -5.11
N ALA A 134 10.64 10.97 -5.55
CA ALA A 134 10.34 10.71 -6.95
C ALA A 134 9.16 11.55 -7.46
N LYS A 135 8.07 11.67 -6.68
CA LYS A 135 6.91 12.50 -7.04
C LYS A 135 7.26 13.98 -7.17
N HIS A 136 8.15 14.49 -6.32
CA HIS A 136 8.55 15.89 -6.38
C HIS A 136 9.45 16.22 -7.58
N ARG A 137 10.23 15.25 -8.07
CA ARG A 137 11.09 15.43 -9.25
C ARG A 137 10.35 15.33 -10.59
N MET A 138 9.15 14.76 -10.59
CA MET A 138 8.35 14.56 -11.81
C MET A 138 7.35 15.69 -12.09
N ASN A 139 7.22 16.67 -11.20
CA ASN A 139 6.42 17.88 -11.41
C ASN A 139 7.32 19.06 -11.76
#